data_AF-A0A2V5KLJ6-F1
#
_entry.id   AF-A0A2V5KLJ6-F1
#
_cell.length_a   1.000
_cell.length_b   1.000
_cell.length_c   1.000
_cell.angle_alpha   90.00
_cell.angle_beta   90.00
_cell.angle_gamma   90.00
#
_symmetry.space_group_name_H-M   'P 1'
#
loop_
_entity.id
_entity.type
_entity.pdbx_description
1 polymer ?
#
loop_
_entity_poly.entity_id
_entity_poly.type
_entity_poly.pdbx_seq_one_letter_code
_entity_poly.pdbx_strand_id
1 'polypeptide(L)'
;MECVSYEVFARKYRPQTFDDLVGQAHVSRTLKNAVAQNRLAHAYLFVGPRGIGKTSTARILAKSLNCAKGPTITPCGKCDNCREITGGNSLDVIEIDGASNRGIDDVRELRDNVRYAPAKGRYKIYIIDEVHMLTKEAFNALLKTLEEPPPHVKFIFATTEPDKVLPTILSRCQRFDLHRIPANLIAQHLQFIAGKEKITLEPAAAHAIARGAEGGLRDAESMLDQLVAFCGEKISENDVLNVFGFTSEQTVVDLMGHILRAETPEAIDLLHQQSESGKDMMRLMSDLIAYLRDLLVFKAKPDALKEDVDAEVQKSLAAHAELIATDRLLELIDQFGAAEGRMKWAPNKKLHFEVAIIKAIQSLGQATLDEVIEKLGELRDGKIVPQKESVPVAAGVSPASPSTAAPKAFGAATKAPRVQEQATALDPEKIWQRVLARIPAKGLLRTLSESVRPIGIDGRNFLLGHSPDDRSEIEVLASVNNRRQLEALLKEASGCDCSVKFVAKDGIPSRAGADAAKPAESFKDNPLIQEAIELFNAQIKS
;
A
#
# COMPACT_ATOMS: atom_id res chain seq x y z
N MET A 1 40.48 23.74 -10.38
CA MET A 1 39.04 23.42 -10.27
C MET A 1 38.94 22.28 -9.28
N GLU A 2 38.63 22.57 -8.02
CA GLU A 2 38.23 21.51 -7.10
C GLU A 2 36.93 20.93 -7.65
N CYS A 3 36.94 19.64 -8.00
CA CYS A 3 35.72 18.90 -8.26
C CYS A 3 34.94 18.85 -6.94
N VAL A 4 34.11 19.87 -6.68
CA VAL A 4 33.15 19.85 -5.59
C VAL A 4 32.20 18.70 -5.93
N SER A 5 32.34 17.59 -5.21
CA SER A 5 31.44 16.45 -5.35
C SER A 5 30.03 16.95 -5.09
N TYR A 6 29.15 16.84 -6.08
CA TYR A 6 27.74 17.17 -5.93
C TYR A 6 27.16 16.35 -4.78
N GLU A 7 26.65 17.03 -3.75
CA GLU A 7 26.01 16.41 -2.60
C GLU A 7 24.51 16.70 -2.67
N VAL A 8 23.72 15.62 -2.78
CA VAL A 8 22.24 15.67 -2.81
C VAL A 8 21.71 16.46 -1.62
N PHE A 9 20.71 17.31 -1.83
CA PHE A 9 20.14 18.16 -0.78
C PHE A 9 19.73 17.39 0.48
N ALA A 10 19.14 16.19 0.31
CA ALA A 10 18.74 15.32 1.40
C ALA A 10 19.88 14.91 2.36
N ARG A 11 21.14 14.99 1.90
CA ARG A 11 22.33 14.75 2.72
C ARG A 11 22.92 16.06 3.24
N LYS A 12 23.03 17.08 2.37
CA LYS A 12 23.60 18.40 2.69
C LYS A 12 22.81 19.13 3.79
N TYR A 13 21.49 19.07 3.72
CA TYR A 13 20.57 19.75 4.65
C TYR A 13 20.08 18.87 5.80
N ARG A 14 20.71 17.71 6.00
CA ARG A 14 20.34 16.80 7.07
C ARG A 14 20.42 17.51 8.44
N PRO A 15 19.34 17.48 9.25
CA PRO A 15 19.28 18.15 10.55
C PRO A 15 20.48 17.82 11.45
N GLN A 16 21.12 18.85 12.01
CA GLN A 16 22.30 18.68 12.85
C GLN A 16 21.99 18.76 14.34
N THR A 17 20.94 19.50 14.69
CA THR A 17 20.44 19.73 16.05
C THR A 17 18.95 19.41 16.15
N PHE A 18 18.45 19.32 17.39
CA PHE A 18 17.04 19.08 17.65
C PHE A 18 16.11 20.22 17.20
N ASP A 19 16.65 21.43 17.02
CA ASP A 19 15.90 22.59 16.52
C ASP A 19 15.74 22.59 14.99
N ASP A 20 16.63 21.88 14.28
CA ASP A 20 16.58 21.72 12.83
C ASP A 20 15.55 20.66 12.38
N LEU A 21 14.92 19.94 13.33
CA LEU A 21 13.93 18.90 13.03
C LEU A 21 12.57 19.52 12.71
N VAL A 22 12.24 19.56 11.42
CA VAL A 22 10.96 20.07 10.93
C VAL A 22 9.80 19.15 11.34
N GLY A 23 8.74 19.73 11.91
CA GLY A 23 7.48 19.04 12.20
C GLY A 23 7.48 18.05 13.38
N GLN A 24 8.59 17.92 14.13
CA GLN A 24 8.73 16.94 15.21
C GLN A 24 8.96 17.58 16.60
N ALA A 25 8.25 18.68 16.89
CA ALA A 25 8.45 19.47 18.10
C ALA A 25 8.24 18.67 19.41
N HIS A 26 7.27 17.75 19.44
CA HIS A 26 6.97 16.91 20.60
C HIS A 26 8.10 15.94 20.94
N VAL A 27 8.69 15.28 19.92
CA VAL A 27 9.84 14.39 20.10
C VAL A 27 11.08 15.18 20.50
N SER A 28 11.36 16.27 19.78
CA SER A 28 12.49 17.17 20.05
C SER A 28 12.49 17.67 21.49
N ARG A 29 11.35 18.20 21.97
CA ARG A 29 11.20 18.69 23.35
C ARG A 29 11.43 17.59 24.39
N THR A 30 10.88 16.40 24.16
CA THR A 30 10.98 15.29 25.11
C THR A 30 12.42 14.77 25.20
N LEU A 31 13.11 14.63 24.08
CA LEU A 31 14.52 14.22 24.06
C LEU A 31 15.44 15.28 24.68
N LYS A 32 15.21 16.57 24.39
CA LYS A 32 15.93 17.67 25.05
C LYS A 32 15.79 17.60 26.57
N ASN A 33 14.58 17.40 27.08
CA ASN A 33 14.33 17.27 28.51
C ASN A 33 15.03 16.04 29.12
N ALA A 34 14.98 14.90 28.43
CA ALA A 34 15.65 13.68 28.88
C ALA A 34 17.17 13.85 29.00
N VAL A 35 17.80 14.53 28.01
CA VAL A 35 19.23 14.83 28.04
C VAL A 35 19.56 15.85 29.13
N ALA A 36 18.78 16.93 29.26
CA ALA A 36 19.01 17.96 30.28
C ALA A 36 18.89 17.43 31.72
N GLN A 37 17.96 16.51 31.95
CA GLN A 37 17.72 15.91 33.26
C GLN A 37 18.57 14.66 33.53
N ASN A 38 19.44 14.26 32.57
CA ASN A 38 20.20 13.01 32.60
C ASN A 38 19.32 11.76 32.85
N ARG A 39 18.07 11.79 32.37
CA ARG A 39 17.10 10.68 32.44
C ARG A 39 17.12 9.90 31.13
N LEU A 40 18.25 9.26 30.87
CA LEU A 40 18.52 8.57 29.61
C LEU A 40 18.08 7.10 29.68
N ALA A 41 17.14 6.70 28.83
CA ALA A 41 16.78 5.30 28.65
C ALA A 41 17.97 4.50 28.11
N HIS A 42 17.95 3.17 28.28
CA HIS A 42 18.94 2.28 27.68
C HIS A 42 18.59 1.96 26.22
N ALA A 43 17.31 2.00 25.84
CA ALA A 43 16.84 1.75 24.49
C ALA A 43 15.75 2.75 24.07
N TYR A 44 15.85 3.25 22.84
CA TYR A 44 14.93 4.17 22.19
C TYR A 44 14.36 3.51 20.93
N LEU A 45 13.07 3.72 20.64
CA LEU A 45 12.44 3.26 19.41
C LEU A 45 11.74 4.42 18.71
N PHE A 46 12.25 4.81 17.55
CA PHE A 46 11.67 5.81 16.66
C PHE A 46 10.76 5.14 15.62
N VAL A 47 9.49 5.47 15.65
CA VAL A 47 8.47 4.91 14.77
C VAL A 47 7.92 6.01 13.87
N GLY A 48 7.68 5.68 12.60
CA GLY A 48 6.96 6.56 11.69
C GLY A 48 7.31 6.30 10.23
N PRO A 49 6.62 6.97 9.28
CA PRO A 49 6.81 6.78 7.86
C PRO A 49 8.26 7.01 7.38
N ARG A 50 8.55 6.68 6.13
CA ARG A 50 9.85 7.00 5.54
C ARG A 50 10.01 8.53 5.42
N GLY A 51 11.26 9.01 5.48
CA GLY A 51 11.59 10.40 5.15
C GLY A 51 11.27 11.46 6.21
N ILE A 52 10.58 11.12 7.29
CA ILE A 52 10.17 12.03 8.40
C ILE A 52 11.25 12.31 9.47
N GLY A 53 12.47 11.77 9.32
CA GLY A 53 13.60 12.14 10.17
C GLY A 53 13.95 11.18 11.33
N LYS A 54 13.53 9.91 11.29
CA LYS A 54 13.87 8.89 12.32
C LYS A 54 15.38 8.74 12.55
N THR A 55 16.12 8.37 11.52
CA THR A 55 17.59 8.18 11.57
C THR A 55 18.32 9.49 11.86
N SER A 56 17.80 10.63 11.37
CA SER A 56 18.36 11.94 11.69
C SER A 56 18.21 12.27 13.19
N THR A 57 17.04 11.99 13.78
CA THR A 57 16.79 12.14 15.22
C THR A 57 17.72 11.22 16.03
N ALA A 58 17.91 9.98 15.60
CA ALA A 58 18.85 9.03 16.20
C ALA A 58 20.29 9.58 16.23
N ARG A 59 20.77 10.11 15.10
CA ARG A 59 22.11 10.72 15.02
C ARG A 59 22.24 11.99 15.87
N ILE A 60 21.21 12.83 15.94
CA ILE A 60 21.21 14.03 16.81
C ILE A 60 21.28 13.61 18.28
N LEU A 61 20.52 12.59 18.69
CA LEU A 61 20.60 12.04 20.05
C LEU A 61 22.00 11.49 20.33
N ALA A 62 22.57 10.71 19.41
CA ALA A 62 23.92 10.19 19.55
C ALA A 62 24.98 11.30 19.70
N LYS A 63 24.87 12.37 18.89
CA LYS A 63 25.71 13.57 19.04
C LYS A 63 25.51 14.25 20.39
N SER A 64 24.28 14.36 20.88
CA SER A 64 23.96 15.00 22.15
C SER A 64 24.57 14.26 23.35
N LEU A 65 24.64 12.93 23.27
CA LEU A 65 25.22 12.07 24.30
C LEU A 65 26.76 12.04 24.27
N ASN A 66 27.35 11.98 23.07
CA ASN A 66 28.81 11.81 22.89
C ASN A 66 29.57 13.10 22.55
N CYS A 67 28.91 14.26 22.47
CA CYS A 67 29.59 15.54 22.29
C CYS A 67 30.68 15.74 23.37
N ALA A 68 31.79 16.37 23.03
CA ALA A 68 32.87 16.67 23.99
C ALA A 68 32.35 17.51 25.18
N LYS A 69 31.41 18.42 24.91
CA LYS A 69 30.68 19.21 25.93
C LYS A 69 29.48 18.48 26.57
N GLY A 70 29.28 17.21 26.24
CA GLY A 70 28.06 16.45 26.56
C GLY A 70 28.05 15.81 27.95
N PRO A 71 26.92 15.21 28.37
CA PRO A 71 25.62 15.22 27.69
C PRO A 71 25.03 16.63 27.56
N THR A 72 24.59 17.02 26.37
CA THR A 72 24.11 18.39 26.09
C THR A 72 22.95 18.39 25.10
N ILE A 73 22.01 19.32 25.28
CA ILE A 73 20.85 19.49 24.38
C ILE A 73 21.21 20.10 23.02
N THR A 74 22.34 20.80 22.95
CA THR A 74 22.82 21.49 21.75
C THR A 74 24.22 20.97 21.41
N PRO A 75 24.32 19.86 20.66
CA PRO A 75 25.61 19.32 20.26
C PRO A 75 26.38 20.36 19.44
N CYS A 76 27.69 20.48 19.67
CA CYS A 76 28.45 21.59 19.13
C CYS A 76 28.70 21.53 17.61
N GLY A 77 28.55 20.36 16.98
CA GLY A 77 28.79 20.14 15.55
C GLY A 77 30.26 20.26 15.10
N LYS A 78 31.18 20.68 15.98
CA LYS A 78 32.57 21.02 15.64
C LYS A 78 33.61 20.11 16.26
N CYS A 79 33.30 19.38 17.33
CA CYS A 79 34.24 18.44 17.95
C CYS A 79 34.35 17.15 17.11
N ASP A 80 35.43 16.41 17.32
CA ASP A 80 35.72 15.20 16.53
C ASP A 80 34.59 14.18 16.63
N ASN A 81 34.07 13.91 17.84
CA ASN A 81 32.90 13.04 18.02
C ASN A 81 31.68 13.50 17.20
N CYS A 82 31.36 14.81 17.18
CA CYS A 82 30.23 15.31 16.41
C CYS A 82 30.45 15.17 14.89
N ARG A 83 31.68 15.40 14.41
CA ARG A 83 32.05 15.26 12.99
C ARG A 83 32.03 13.80 12.56
N GLU A 84 32.62 12.90 13.35
CA GLU A 84 32.64 11.45 13.12
C GLU A 84 31.23 10.86 13.06
N ILE A 85 30.34 11.24 13.99
CA ILE A 85 28.94 10.78 14.00
C ILE A 85 28.16 11.34 12.79
N THR A 86 28.41 12.59 12.41
CA THR A 86 27.75 13.18 11.23
C THR A 86 28.20 12.51 9.94
N GLY A 87 29.49 12.19 9.84
CA GLY A 87 30.09 11.46 8.73
C GLY A 87 29.74 9.97 8.68
N GLY A 88 29.22 9.40 9.78
CA GLY A 88 28.90 7.97 9.88
C GLY A 88 30.11 7.06 10.14
N ASN A 89 31.24 7.64 10.57
CA ASN A 89 32.52 6.93 10.73
C ASN A 89 32.97 6.85 12.21
N SER A 90 32.04 6.99 13.14
CA SER A 90 32.31 6.98 14.58
C SER A 90 32.49 5.55 15.08
N LEU A 91 33.59 5.28 15.81
CA LEU A 91 33.82 3.97 16.43
C LEU A 91 32.82 3.65 17.55
N ASP A 92 32.30 4.69 18.21
CA ASP A 92 31.36 4.56 19.32
C ASP A 92 29.89 4.69 18.91
N VAL A 93 29.61 4.97 17.64
CA VAL A 93 28.25 5.08 17.11
C VAL A 93 28.15 4.24 15.87
N ILE A 94 27.63 3.03 16.04
CA ILE A 94 27.57 2.01 15.00
C ILE A 94 26.16 2.05 14.41
N GLU A 95 26.06 2.44 13.15
CA GLU A 95 24.80 2.47 12.40
C GLU A 95 24.70 1.21 11.54
N ILE A 96 23.62 0.45 11.74
CA ILE A 96 23.34 -0.82 11.07
C ILE A 96 22.02 -0.66 10.34
N ASP A 97 22.03 -0.92 9.04
CA ASP A 97 20.79 -1.08 8.28
C ASP A 97 20.28 -2.51 8.47
N GLY A 98 19.15 -2.66 9.14
CA GLY A 98 18.46 -3.93 9.34
C GLY A 98 18.04 -4.58 8.03
N ALA A 99 17.89 -3.82 6.94
CA ALA A 99 17.61 -4.38 5.62
C ALA A 99 18.82 -5.08 4.99
N SER A 100 20.05 -4.65 5.30
CA SER A 100 21.30 -5.23 4.78
C SER A 100 21.94 -6.25 5.72
N ASN A 101 21.77 -6.07 7.04
CA ASN A 101 22.40 -6.88 8.09
C ASN A 101 21.33 -7.67 8.85
N ARG A 102 20.61 -8.53 8.13
CA ARG A 102 19.46 -9.30 8.68
C ARG A 102 19.89 -10.50 9.52
N GLY A 103 21.13 -10.93 9.35
CA GLY A 103 21.65 -12.22 9.81
C GLY A 103 21.83 -12.28 11.32
N ILE A 104 21.76 -13.51 11.85
CA ILE A 104 22.04 -13.77 13.27
C ILE A 104 23.50 -13.50 13.62
N ASP A 105 24.43 -13.69 12.68
CA ASP A 105 25.86 -13.57 12.93
C ASP A 105 26.28 -12.11 13.11
N ASP A 106 25.76 -11.17 12.29
CA ASP A 106 25.98 -9.72 12.45
C ASP A 106 25.55 -9.24 13.85
N VAL A 107 24.42 -9.76 14.32
CA VAL A 107 23.85 -9.40 15.62
C VAL A 107 24.58 -10.09 16.78
N ARG A 108 25.11 -11.30 16.58
CA ARG A 108 25.99 -11.95 17.56
C ARG A 108 27.30 -11.19 17.72
N GLU A 109 27.91 -10.77 16.62
CA GLU A 109 29.10 -9.94 16.64
C GLU A 109 28.83 -8.62 17.37
N LEU A 110 27.69 -7.97 17.09
CA LEU A 110 27.27 -6.79 17.82
C LEU A 110 27.16 -7.06 19.32
N ARG A 111 26.48 -8.14 19.71
CA ARG A 111 26.25 -8.52 21.11
C ARG A 111 27.57 -8.78 21.84
N ASP A 112 28.53 -9.40 21.18
CA ASP A 112 29.83 -9.68 21.77
C ASP A 112 30.63 -8.37 21.91
N ASN A 113 30.50 -7.46 20.93
CA ASN A 113 31.10 -6.13 20.96
C ASN A 113 30.49 -5.15 21.98
N VAL A 114 29.24 -5.36 22.40
CA VAL A 114 28.52 -4.55 23.39
C VAL A 114 29.23 -4.56 24.76
N ARG A 115 29.96 -5.62 25.08
CA ARG A 115 30.65 -5.77 26.37
C ARG A 115 31.85 -4.82 26.53
N TYR A 116 32.43 -4.35 25.43
CA TYR A 116 33.59 -3.45 25.48
C TYR A 116 33.17 -2.01 25.75
N ALA A 117 34.03 -1.30 26.49
CA ALA A 117 33.86 0.12 26.76
C ALA A 117 33.97 0.97 25.48
N PRO A 118 33.40 2.19 25.46
CA PRO A 118 33.57 3.13 24.34
C PRO A 118 35.03 3.55 24.18
N ALA A 119 35.46 3.82 22.94
CA ALA A 119 36.83 4.19 22.60
C ALA A 119 37.14 5.67 22.89
N LYS A 120 36.24 6.59 22.53
CA LYS A 120 36.41 8.05 22.70
C LYS A 120 35.22 8.72 23.40
N GLY A 121 34.02 8.22 23.17
CA GLY A 121 32.76 8.74 23.66
C GLY A 121 32.45 8.36 25.11
N ARG A 122 31.33 8.89 25.61
CA ARG A 122 30.78 8.50 26.92
C ARG A 122 29.95 7.23 26.83
N TYR A 123 29.30 7.04 25.68
CA TYR A 123 28.40 5.92 25.41
C TYR A 123 28.78 5.24 24.10
N LYS A 124 28.61 3.92 24.06
CA LYS A 124 28.63 3.10 22.85
C LYS A 124 27.19 2.94 22.37
N ILE A 125 26.89 3.53 21.21
CA ILE A 125 25.53 3.70 20.71
C ILE A 125 25.35 2.84 19.47
N TYR A 126 24.31 2.01 19.47
CA TYR A 126 23.94 1.19 18.34
C TYR A 126 22.65 1.74 17.74
N ILE A 127 22.74 2.25 16.51
CA ILE A 127 21.58 2.70 15.73
C ILE A 127 21.22 1.59 14.76
N ILE A 128 20.05 0.98 14.91
CA ILE A 128 19.56 -0.03 13.98
C ILE A 128 18.36 0.54 13.23
N ASP A 129 18.56 0.85 11.95
CA ASP A 129 17.51 1.35 11.07
C ASP A 129 16.73 0.18 10.45
N GLU A 130 15.46 0.44 10.11
CA GLU A 130 14.49 -0.57 9.65
C GLU A 130 14.56 -1.88 10.45
N VAL A 131 14.54 -1.77 11.79
CA VAL A 131 14.75 -2.91 12.70
C VAL A 131 13.77 -4.06 12.45
N HIS A 132 12.56 -3.77 11.93
CA HIS A 132 11.56 -4.77 11.57
C HIS A 132 12.02 -5.76 10.49
N MET A 133 13.10 -5.45 9.77
CA MET A 133 13.70 -6.31 8.74
C MET A 133 14.65 -7.37 9.31
N LEU A 134 15.01 -7.29 10.60
CA LEU A 134 15.82 -8.30 11.27
C LEU A 134 15.07 -9.64 11.39
N THR A 135 15.84 -10.74 11.30
CA THR A 135 15.31 -12.08 11.54
C THR A 135 14.89 -12.25 13.01
N LYS A 136 13.94 -13.16 13.28
CA LYS A 136 13.46 -13.43 14.65
C LYS A 136 14.59 -13.93 15.54
N GLU A 137 15.50 -14.71 14.98
CA GLU A 137 16.65 -15.26 15.67
C GLU A 137 17.64 -14.15 16.06
N ALA A 138 17.90 -13.21 15.15
CA ALA A 138 18.70 -12.02 15.43
C ALA A 138 18.07 -11.17 16.55
N PHE A 139 16.76 -10.96 16.50
CA PHE A 139 16.05 -10.25 17.56
C PHE A 139 16.19 -10.92 18.93
N ASN A 140 16.02 -12.24 19.00
CA ASN A 140 16.14 -12.99 20.25
C ASN A 140 17.57 -12.92 20.82
N ALA A 141 18.59 -12.83 19.96
CA ALA A 141 19.98 -12.68 20.40
C ALA A 141 20.26 -11.35 21.12
N LEU A 142 19.46 -10.30 20.86
CA LEU A 142 19.57 -8.99 21.52
C LEU A 142 18.79 -8.89 22.83
N LEU A 143 17.79 -9.74 23.07
CA LEU A 143 16.87 -9.60 24.21
C LEU A 143 17.60 -9.58 25.55
N LYS A 144 18.54 -10.50 25.77
CA LYS A 144 19.32 -10.56 27.01
C LYS A 144 20.11 -9.27 27.25
N THR A 145 20.66 -8.70 26.18
CA THR A 145 21.42 -7.44 26.23
C THR A 145 20.52 -6.22 26.44
N LEU A 146 19.28 -6.27 25.97
CA LEU A 146 18.28 -5.22 26.21
C LEU A 146 17.68 -5.29 27.62
N GLU A 147 17.61 -6.48 28.22
CA GLU A 147 17.17 -6.68 29.60
C GLU A 147 18.20 -6.18 30.61
N GLU A 148 19.47 -6.52 30.38
CA GLU A 148 20.58 -6.17 31.28
C GLU A 148 21.68 -5.43 30.50
N PRO A 149 21.40 -4.21 29.98
CA PRO A 149 22.37 -3.47 29.18
C PRO A 149 23.50 -2.92 30.06
N PRO A 150 24.76 -2.98 29.60
CA PRO A 150 25.85 -2.26 30.25
C PRO A 150 25.53 -0.75 30.32
N PRO A 151 25.93 -0.04 31.40
CA PRO A 151 25.55 1.35 31.62
C PRO A 151 26.08 2.33 30.55
N HIS A 152 27.18 1.96 29.88
CA HIS A 152 27.77 2.72 28.79
C HIS A 152 27.11 2.45 27.43
N VAL A 153 26.15 1.52 27.33
CA VAL A 153 25.55 1.12 26.05
C VAL A 153 24.16 1.72 25.89
N LYS A 154 23.87 2.21 24.69
CA LYS A 154 22.57 2.76 24.30
C LYS A 154 22.12 2.17 22.97
N PHE A 155 20.89 1.70 22.91
CA PHE A 155 20.27 1.23 21.68
C PHE A 155 19.30 2.27 21.14
N ILE A 156 19.32 2.47 19.82
CA ILE A 156 18.39 3.33 19.12
C ILE A 156 17.86 2.54 17.92
N PHE A 157 16.60 2.18 17.97
CA PHE A 157 15.91 1.48 16.89
C PHE A 157 15.09 2.47 16.08
N ALA A 158 15.03 2.28 14.77
CA ALA A 158 14.09 2.98 13.89
C ALA A 158 13.30 1.98 13.06
N THR A 159 12.00 2.24 12.86
CA THR A 159 11.15 1.40 12.01
C THR A 159 10.06 2.20 11.32
N THR A 160 9.74 1.80 10.09
CA THR A 160 8.51 2.21 9.40
C THR A 160 7.29 1.37 9.78
N GLU A 161 7.50 0.13 10.22
CA GLU A 161 6.45 -0.84 10.54
C GLU A 161 6.58 -1.30 12.00
N PRO A 162 5.90 -0.63 12.96
CA PRO A 162 5.99 -0.99 14.38
C PRO A 162 5.37 -2.35 14.68
N ASP A 163 4.34 -2.76 13.95
CA ASP A 163 3.59 -4.01 14.20
C ASP A 163 4.41 -5.27 13.87
N LYS A 164 5.44 -5.13 13.03
CA LYS A 164 6.39 -6.20 12.72
C LYS A 164 7.49 -6.35 13.78
N VAL A 165 7.62 -5.40 14.71
CA VAL A 165 8.61 -5.47 15.79
C VAL A 165 8.07 -6.33 16.93
N LEU A 166 8.90 -7.20 17.50
CA LEU A 166 8.48 -8.10 18.58
C LEU A 166 8.01 -7.29 19.81
N PRO A 167 6.87 -7.65 20.43
CA PRO A 167 6.37 -6.99 21.65
C PRO A 167 7.37 -7.00 22.82
N THR A 168 8.24 -8.00 22.88
CA THR A 168 9.31 -8.11 23.87
C THR A 168 10.33 -6.98 23.79
N ILE A 169 10.54 -6.40 22.60
CA ILE A 169 11.43 -5.25 22.40
C ILE A 169 10.68 -3.95 22.66
N LEU A 170 9.44 -3.85 22.18
CA LEU A 170 8.59 -2.68 22.41
C LEU A 170 8.46 -2.36 23.90
N SER A 171 8.29 -3.39 24.74
CA SER A 171 8.20 -3.25 26.21
C SER A 171 9.48 -2.78 26.90
N ARG A 172 10.65 -2.92 26.25
CA ARG A 172 11.97 -2.53 26.80
C ARG A 172 12.48 -1.22 26.20
N CYS A 173 11.79 -0.66 25.22
CA CYS A 173 12.19 0.58 24.54
C CYS A 173 11.30 1.75 24.95
N GLN A 174 11.90 2.94 25.08
CA GLN A 174 11.12 4.17 25.08
C GLN A 174 10.69 4.50 23.64
N ARG A 175 9.39 4.34 23.35
CA ARG A 175 8.82 4.60 22.03
C ARG A 175 8.57 6.09 21.79
N PHE A 176 8.93 6.54 20.60
CA PHE A 176 8.69 7.88 20.08
C PHE A 176 8.06 7.77 18.69
N ASP A 177 6.81 8.20 18.58
CA ASP A 177 6.10 8.27 17.31
C ASP A 177 6.35 9.62 16.64
N LEU A 178 6.99 9.58 15.48
CA LEU A 178 7.19 10.73 14.62
C LEU A 178 6.07 10.75 13.57
N HIS A 179 5.46 11.92 13.39
CA HIS A 179 4.28 12.08 12.53
C HIS A 179 4.66 12.53 11.12
N ARG A 180 3.74 12.42 10.16
CA ARG A 180 3.92 13.04 8.84
C ARG A 180 4.05 14.55 9.00
N ILE A 181 4.95 15.17 8.23
CA ILE A 181 5.18 16.60 8.30
C ILE A 181 4.10 17.30 7.46
N PRO A 182 3.40 18.32 7.98
CA PRO A 182 2.43 19.10 7.21
C PRO A 182 3.04 19.68 5.92
N ALA A 183 2.27 19.67 4.83
CA ALA A 183 2.74 20.13 3.52
C ALA A 183 3.26 21.57 3.56
N ASN A 184 2.60 22.46 4.31
CA ASN A 184 3.01 23.85 4.49
C ASN A 184 4.42 23.97 5.11
N LEU A 185 4.76 23.14 6.09
CA LEU A 185 6.09 23.15 6.70
C LEU A 185 7.16 22.60 5.75
N ILE A 186 6.82 21.60 4.94
CA ILE A 186 7.73 21.09 3.90
C ILE A 186 7.98 22.19 2.86
N ALA A 187 6.93 22.83 2.35
CA ALA A 187 7.04 23.89 1.36
C ALA A 187 7.91 25.06 1.86
N GLN A 188 7.71 25.50 3.10
CA GLN A 188 8.55 26.53 3.74
C GLN A 188 10.02 26.11 3.83
N HIS A 189 10.29 24.86 4.20
CA HIS A 189 11.67 24.35 4.27
C HIS A 189 12.31 24.22 2.88
N LEU A 190 11.56 23.81 1.85
CA LEU A 190 12.06 23.79 0.47
C LEU A 190 12.37 25.20 -0.04
N GLN A 191 11.55 26.19 0.27
CA GLN A 191 11.84 27.59 -0.04
C GLN A 191 13.10 28.08 0.66
N PHE A 192 13.33 27.69 1.92
CA PHE A 192 14.56 28.01 2.64
C PHE A 192 15.80 27.40 1.98
N ILE A 193 15.73 26.13 1.53
CA ILE A 193 16.80 25.48 0.77
C ILE A 193 17.02 26.20 -0.56
N ALA A 194 15.96 26.48 -1.31
CA ALA A 194 16.03 27.18 -2.58
C ALA A 194 16.72 28.55 -2.44
N GLY A 195 16.37 29.32 -1.41
CA GLY A 195 17.01 30.61 -1.12
C GLY A 195 18.51 30.49 -0.83
N LYS A 196 18.95 29.43 -0.14
CA LYS A 196 20.37 29.19 0.15
C LYS A 196 21.16 28.76 -1.08
N GLU A 197 20.57 27.92 -1.93
CA GLU A 197 21.18 27.44 -3.17
C GLU A 197 21.00 28.41 -4.34
N LYS A 198 20.33 29.55 -4.11
CA LYS A 198 20.00 30.58 -5.13
C LYS A 198 19.12 30.06 -6.27
N ILE A 199 18.22 29.14 -5.97
CA ILE A 199 17.21 28.59 -6.88
C ILE A 199 15.95 29.45 -6.77
N THR A 200 15.36 29.80 -7.91
CA THR A 200 14.06 30.45 -8.00
C THR A 200 12.96 29.38 -8.00
N LEU A 201 12.46 29.04 -6.82
CA LEU A 201 11.35 28.10 -6.62
C LEU A 201 10.06 28.88 -6.39
N GLU A 202 9.08 28.72 -7.28
CA GLU A 202 7.75 29.32 -7.11
C GLU A 202 7.03 28.73 -5.88
N PRO A 203 6.22 29.52 -5.14
CA PRO A 203 5.46 28.99 -4.01
C PRO A 203 4.57 27.80 -4.37
N ALA A 204 3.83 27.90 -5.48
CA ALA A 204 2.97 26.81 -5.98
C ALA A 204 3.78 25.54 -6.28
N ALA A 205 4.99 25.67 -6.85
CA ALA A 205 5.90 24.54 -7.07
C ALA A 205 6.34 23.89 -5.75
N ALA A 206 6.68 24.69 -4.73
CA ALA A 206 7.05 24.17 -3.41
C ALA A 206 5.90 23.38 -2.76
N HIS A 207 4.66 23.87 -2.88
CA HIS A 207 3.47 23.16 -2.40
C HIS A 207 3.19 21.88 -3.20
N ALA A 208 3.36 21.90 -4.53
CA ALA A 208 3.22 20.71 -5.37
C ALA A 208 4.22 19.60 -4.99
N ILE A 209 5.48 19.95 -4.73
CA ILE A 209 6.50 19.01 -4.22
C ILE A 209 6.11 18.51 -2.83
N ALA A 210 5.69 19.40 -1.93
CA ALA A 210 5.32 19.04 -0.56
C ALA A 210 4.14 18.06 -0.50
N ARG A 211 3.10 18.27 -1.30
CA ARG A 211 2.00 17.31 -1.48
C ARG A 211 2.53 15.97 -1.99
N GLY A 212 3.43 16.02 -2.97
CA GLY A 212 3.97 14.82 -3.57
C GLY A 212 4.92 13.98 -2.73
N ALA A 213 5.53 14.60 -1.73
CA ALA A 213 6.36 13.90 -0.75
C ALA A 213 5.54 13.23 0.36
N GLU A 214 4.21 13.44 0.41
CA GLU A 214 3.29 12.89 1.40
C GLU A 214 3.78 13.00 2.87
N GLY A 215 4.41 14.12 3.20
CA GLY A 215 4.92 14.36 4.55
C GLY A 215 6.34 13.85 4.83
N GLY A 216 7.02 13.23 3.86
CA GLY A 216 8.43 12.82 3.95
C GLY A 216 9.40 13.91 3.48
N LEU A 217 10.08 14.59 4.41
CA LEU A 217 11.00 15.68 4.06
C LEU A 217 12.17 15.22 3.16
N ARG A 218 12.72 14.03 3.42
CA ARG A 218 13.80 13.46 2.59
C ARG A 218 13.38 13.29 1.13
N ASP A 219 12.14 12.85 0.91
CA ASP A 219 11.61 12.60 -0.43
C ASP A 219 11.33 13.94 -1.11
N ALA A 220 10.82 14.94 -0.38
CA ALA A 220 10.67 16.33 -0.86
C ALA A 220 12.02 16.96 -1.29
N GLU A 221 13.05 16.83 -0.47
CA GLU A 221 14.40 17.35 -0.78
C GLU A 221 15.01 16.63 -1.99
N SER A 222 14.74 15.33 -2.15
CA SER A 222 15.18 14.54 -3.30
C SER A 222 14.43 14.95 -4.58
N MET A 223 13.14 15.26 -4.49
CA MET A 223 12.35 15.80 -5.62
C MET A 223 12.87 17.16 -6.05
N LEU A 224 13.19 18.06 -5.11
CA LEU A 224 13.79 19.36 -5.44
C LEU A 224 15.15 19.20 -6.13
N ASP A 225 15.99 18.30 -5.64
CA ASP A 225 17.30 17.99 -6.23
C ASP A 225 17.17 17.52 -7.69
N GLN A 226 16.20 16.63 -7.95
CA GLN A 226 15.89 16.16 -9.30
C GLN A 226 15.38 17.29 -10.20
N LEU A 227 14.48 18.15 -9.71
CA LEU A 227 13.97 19.28 -10.49
C LEU A 227 15.07 20.27 -10.86
N VAL A 228 16.03 20.53 -9.96
CA VAL A 228 17.19 21.37 -10.27
C VAL A 228 18.02 20.75 -11.39
N ALA A 229 18.18 19.43 -11.40
CA ALA A 229 18.91 18.73 -12.47
C ALA A 229 18.18 18.79 -13.83
N PHE A 230 16.85 18.82 -13.86
CA PHE A 230 16.06 18.85 -15.10
C PHE A 230 15.78 20.26 -15.62
N CYS A 231 15.38 21.18 -14.75
CA CYS A 231 14.87 22.52 -15.12
C CYS A 231 15.89 23.64 -14.88
N GLY A 232 16.96 23.35 -14.14
CA GLY A 232 17.98 24.34 -13.76
C GLY A 232 17.56 25.20 -12.57
N GLU A 233 17.81 26.50 -12.65
CA GLU A 233 17.66 27.43 -11.50
C GLU A 233 16.23 27.95 -11.31
N LYS A 234 15.34 27.78 -12.29
CA LYS A 234 13.95 28.26 -12.23
C LYS A 234 13.00 27.08 -12.28
N ILE A 235 12.19 26.94 -11.25
CA ILE A 235 11.28 25.81 -11.09
C ILE A 235 9.87 26.37 -10.89
N SER A 236 9.01 26.14 -11.88
CA SER A 236 7.59 26.48 -11.85
C SER A 236 6.73 25.29 -11.42
N GLU A 237 5.45 25.52 -11.10
CA GLU A 237 4.53 24.43 -10.75
C GLU A 237 4.40 23.41 -11.89
N ASN A 238 4.26 23.89 -13.14
CA ASN A 238 4.11 23.04 -14.31
C ASN A 238 5.30 22.09 -14.50
N ASP A 239 6.51 22.53 -14.16
CA ASP A 239 7.70 21.69 -14.20
C ASP A 239 7.58 20.51 -13.23
N VAL A 240 7.11 20.77 -12.00
CA VAL A 240 6.87 19.72 -10.99
C VAL A 240 5.83 18.72 -11.49
N LEU A 241 4.71 19.23 -12.00
CA LEU A 241 3.60 18.41 -12.48
C LEU A 241 4.01 17.52 -13.66
N ASN A 242 4.86 18.03 -14.55
CA ASN A 242 5.29 17.29 -15.74
C ASN A 242 6.41 16.28 -15.43
N VAL A 243 7.40 16.66 -14.62
CA VAL A 243 8.53 15.78 -14.28
C VAL A 243 8.08 14.58 -13.46
N PHE A 244 7.17 14.77 -12.49
CA PHE A 244 6.71 13.70 -11.62
C PHE A 244 5.37 13.08 -12.03
N GLY A 245 4.78 13.53 -13.14
CA GLY A 245 3.47 13.05 -13.59
C GLY A 245 2.35 13.35 -12.59
N PHE A 246 2.49 14.41 -11.79
CA PHE A 246 1.46 14.84 -10.85
C PHE A 246 0.34 15.59 -11.58
N THR A 247 -0.87 15.45 -11.06
CA THR A 247 -2.05 16.16 -11.54
C THR A 247 -2.18 17.49 -10.80
N SER A 248 -2.66 18.53 -11.48
CA SER A 248 -2.94 19.80 -10.81
C SER A 248 -4.16 19.67 -9.90
N GLU A 249 -4.22 20.50 -8.87
CA GLU A 249 -5.34 20.53 -7.94
C GLU A 249 -6.64 20.91 -8.65
N GLN A 250 -6.55 21.84 -9.62
CA GLN A 250 -7.70 22.23 -10.44
C GLN A 250 -8.27 21.06 -11.23
N THR A 251 -7.44 20.19 -11.80
CA THR A 251 -7.93 19.00 -12.52
C THR A 251 -8.65 18.02 -11.60
N VAL A 252 -8.21 17.87 -10.35
CA VAL A 252 -8.92 17.03 -9.36
C VAL A 252 -10.28 17.63 -9.02
N VAL A 253 -10.33 18.95 -8.82
CA VAL A 253 -11.56 19.72 -8.59
C VAL A 253 -12.52 19.58 -9.77
N ASP A 254 -12.03 19.75 -11.00
CA ASP A 254 -12.83 19.67 -12.23
C ASP A 254 -13.39 18.26 -12.43
N LEU A 255 -12.55 17.23 -12.25
CA LEU A 255 -12.97 15.83 -12.34
C LEU A 255 -14.06 15.51 -11.32
N MET A 256 -13.91 15.97 -10.08
CA MET A 256 -14.95 15.81 -9.06
C MET A 256 -16.22 16.56 -9.45
N GLY A 257 -16.10 17.78 -9.98
CA GLY A 257 -17.25 18.56 -10.46
C GLY A 257 -18.05 17.81 -11.52
N HIS A 258 -17.39 17.21 -12.51
CA HIS A 258 -18.05 16.38 -13.53
C HIS A 258 -18.73 15.14 -12.92
N ILE A 259 -18.07 14.46 -11.97
CA ILE A 259 -18.65 13.30 -11.26
C ILE A 259 -19.92 13.70 -10.49
N LEU A 260 -19.88 14.80 -9.72
CA LEU A 260 -21.00 15.25 -8.90
C LEU A 260 -22.18 15.74 -9.74
N ARG A 261 -21.93 16.30 -10.93
CA ARG A 261 -22.98 16.72 -11.88
C ARG A 261 -23.49 15.58 -12.77
N ALA A 262 -22.98 14.36 -12.58
CA ALA A 262 -23.28 13.19 -13.40
C ALA A 262 -22.91 13.33 -14.89
N GLU A 263 -21.90 14.14 -15.20
CA GLU A 263 -21.34 14.40 -16.53
C GLU A 263 -20.32 13.30 -16.89
N THR A 264 -20.83 12.10 -17.22
CA THR A 264 -19.98 10.93 -17.50
C THR A 264 -19.03 11.13 -18.69
N PRO A 265 -19.47 11.64 -19.85
CA PRO A 265 -18.58 11.87 -20.99
C PRO A 265 -17.40 12.78 -20.63
N GLU A 266 -17.69 13.92 -20.00
CA GLU A 266 -16.70 14.94 -19.64
C GLU A 266 -15.70 14.40 -18.60
N ALA A 267 -16.17 13.64 -17.61
CA ALA A 267 -15.30 13.01 -16.61
C ALA A 267 -14.33 11.98 -17.24
N ILE A 268 -14.83 11.18 -18.19
CA ILE A 268 -14.02 10.17 -18.88
C ILE A 268 -13.04 10.81 -19.86
N ASP A 269 -13.46 11.85 -20.58
CA ASP A 269 -12.59 12.61 -21.48
C ASP A 269 -11.44 13.29 -20.71
N LEU A 270 -11.73 13.88 -19.55
CA LEU A 270 -10.70 14.48 -18.69
C LEU A 270 -9.71 13.42 -18.19
N LEU A 271 -10.20 12.27 -17.72
CA LEU A 271 -9.34 11.15 -17.30
C LEU A 271 -8.50 10.63 -18.48
N HIS A 272 -9.07 10.54 -19.68
CA HIS A 272 -8.36 10.13 -20.88
C HIS A 272 -7.22 11.10 -21.19
N GLN A 273 -7.49 12.42 -21.15
CA GLN A 273 -6.47 13.45 -21.35
C GLN A 273 -5.33 13.34 -20.34
N GLN A 274 -5.64 13.15 -19.04
CA GLN A 274 -4.61 12.99 -18.02
C GLN A 274 -3.76 11.74 -18.27
N SER A 275 -4.39 10.64 -18.67
CA SER A 275 -3.68 9.41 -19.02
C SER A 275 -2.76 9.58 -20.23
N GLU A 276 -3.21 10.26 -21.30
CA GLU A 276 -2.39 10.50 -22.50
C GLU A 276 -1.23 11.45 -22.20
N SER A 277 -1.41 12.39 -21.28
CA SER A 277 -0.34 13.28 -20.81
C SER A 277 0.65 12.61 -19.83
N GLY A 278 0.51 11.30 -19.58
CA GLY A 278 1.46 10.51 -18.78
C GLY A 278 1.35 10.70 -17.27
N LYS A 279 0.21 11.20 -16.76
CA LYS A 279 0.00 11.39 -15.32
C LYS A 279 -0.17 10.07 -14.59
N ASP A 280 0.21 10.05 -13.31
CA ASP A 280 0.04 8.86 -12.47
C ASP A 280 -1.42 8.68 -12.05
N MET A 281 -2.07 7.65 -12.61
CA MET A 281 -3.47 7.31 -12.33
C MET A 281 -3.73 6.85 -10.90
N MET A 282 -2.77 6.18 -10.24
CA MET A 282 -2.93 5.80 -8.83
C MET A 282 -2.96 7.05 -7.98
N ARG A 283 -2.07 7.99 -8.28
CA ARG A 283 -1.99 9.23 -7.53
C ARG A 283 -3.21 10.11 -7.73
N LEU A 284 -3.69 10.24 -8.97
CA LEU A 284 -4.95 10.95 -9.25
C LEU A 284 -6.12 10.34 -8.47
N MET A 285 -6.18 9.01 -8.32
CA MET A 285 -7.17 8.34 -7.49
C MET A 285 -7.02 8.73 -6.00
N SER A 286 -5.81 8.68 -5.46
CA SER A 286 -5.54 9.07 -4.06
C SER A 286 -5.87 10.55 -3.80
N ASP A 287 -5.53 11.44 -4.73
CA ASP A 287 -5.83 12.88 -4.67
C ASP A 287 -7.35 13.12 -4.71
N LEU A 288 -8.08 12.35 -5.52
CA LEU A 288 -9.55 12.42 -5.60
C LEU A 288 -10.22 11.94 -4.30
N ILE A 289 -9.71 10.88 -3.68
CA ILE A 289 -10.18 10.40 -2.36
C ILE A 289 -9.86 11.44 -1.28
N ALA A 290 -8.68 12.04 -1.30
CA ALA A 290 -8.32 13.11 -0.37
C ALA A 290 -9.26 14.32 -0.52
N TYR A 291 -9.60 14.70 -1.75
CA TYR A 291 -10.56 15.76 -2.02
C TYR A 291 -11.97 15.44 -1.48
N LEU A 292 -12.45 14.19 -1.63
CA LEU A 292 -13.73 13.77 -1.04
C LEU A 292 -13.72 13.83 0.49
N ARG A 293 -12.61 13.45 1.13
CA ARG A 293 -12.44 13.60 2.58
C ARG A 293 -12.50 15.07 2.98
N ASP A 294 -11.82 15.94 2.26
CA ASP A 294 -11.79 17.37 2.57
C ASP A 294 -13.19 17.99 2.38
N LEU A 295 -13.94 17.54 1.37
CA LEU A 295 -15.35 17.88 1.19
C LEU A 295 -16.21 17.42 2.38
N LEU A 296 -16.01 16.20 2.88
CA LEU A 296 -16.73 15.67 4.04
C LEU A 296 -16.43 16.47 5.31
N VAL A 297 -15.16 16.77 5.54
CA VAL A 297 -14.71 17.60 6.67
C VAL A 297 -15.29 19.00 6.57
N PHE A 298 -15.30 19.60 5.37
CA PHE A 298 -15.90 20.90 5.13
C PHE A 298 -17.40 20.91 5.46
N LYS A 299 -18.16 19.87 5.06
CA LYS A 299 -19.59 19.74 5.40
C LYS A 299 -19.83 19.60 6.90
N ALA A 300 -18.96 18.88 7.61
CA ALA A 300 -19.08 18.70 9.05
C ALA A 300 -18.65 19.95 9.84
N LYS A 301 -17.59 20.63 9.38
CA LYS A 301 -17.02 21.83 10.02
C LYS A 301 -16.37 22.73 8.94
N PRO A 302 -17.08 23.75 8.44
CA PRO A 302 -16.59 24.62 7.36
C PRO A 302 -15.29 25.37 7.67
N ASP A 303 -15.01 25.60 8.95
CA ASP A 303 -13.81 26.31 9.41
C ASP A 303 -12.57 25.42 9.57
N ALA A 304 -12.70 24.09 9.48
CA ALA A 304 -11.62 23.16 9.81
C ALA A 304 -10.45 23.19 8.82
N LEU A 305 -10.68 23.60 7.57
CA LEU A 305 -9.72 23.49 6.46
C LEU A 305 -9.16 24.85 6.00
N LYS A 306 -9.49 25.95 6.70
CA LYS A 306 -9.13 27.31 6.29
C LYS A 306 -7.61 27.57 6.21
N GLU A 307 -6.81 26.82 6.96
CA GLU A 307 -5.34 26.99 7.01
C GLU A 307 -4.59 26.03 6.06
N ASP A 308 -5.27 25.00 5.56
CA ASP A 308 -4.65 23.91 4.80
C ASP A 308 -4.96 23.94 3.31
N VAL A 309 -5.97 24.71 2.87
CA VAL A 309 -6.50 24.70 1.50
C VAL A 309 -6.56 26.12 0.92
N ASP A 310 -6.20 26.25 -0.36
CA ASP A 310 -6.23 27.52 -1.08
C ASP A 310 -7.67 28.09 -1.21
N ALA A 311 -7.76 29.43 -1.25
CA ALA A 311 -9.04 30.14 -1.27
C ALA A 311 -9.93 29.81 -2.50
N GLU A 312 -9.32 29.43 -3.63
CA GLU A 312 -10.02 29.02 -4.84
C GLU A 312 -10.64 27.62 -4.69
N VAL A 313 -9.88 26.68 -4.16
CA VAL A 313 -10.34 25.32 -3.86
C VAL A 313 -11.42 25.34 -2.79
N GLN A 314 -11.33 26.24 -1.80
CA GLN A 314 -12.37 26.41 -0.79
C GLN A 314 -13.73 26.84 -1.37
N LYS A 315 -13.73 27.68 -2.42
CA LYS A 315 -14.98 28.04 -3.13
C LYS A 315 -15.56 26.85 -3.87
N SER A 316 -14.70 26.06 -4.52
CA SER A 316 -15.13 24.84 -5.21
C SER A 316 -15.66 23.79 -4.23
N LEU A 317 -15.04 23.63 -3.05
CA LEU A 317 -15.54 22.77 -1.98
C LEU A 317 -16.93 23.21 -1.51
N ALA A 318 -17.15 24.51 -1.33
CA ALA A 318 -18.47 25.03 -0.97
C ALA A 318 -19.53 24.73 -2.04
N ALA A 319 -19.20 24.93 -3.32
CA ALA A 319 -20.11 24.61 -4.44
C ALA A 319 -20.39 23.10 -4.51
N HIS A 320 -19.38 22.25 -4.38
CA HIS A 320 -19.54 20.79 -4.39
C HIS A 320 -20.30 20.27 -3.16
N ALA A 321 -20.17 20.93 -2.01
CA ALA A 321 -20.87 20.55 -0.79
C ALA A 321 -22.40 20.68 -0.91
N GLU A 322 -22.88 21.61 -1.75
CA GLU A 322 -24.31 21.81 -2.03
C GLU A 322 -24.87 20.74 -2.97
N LEU A 323 -24.03 20.12 -3.82
CA LEU A 323 -24.47 19.16 -4.85
C LEU A 323 -24.70 17.74 -4.33
N ILE A 324 -24.14 17.37 -3.18
CA ILE A 324 -24.14 15.98 -2.70
C ILE A 324 -24.57 15.85 -1.24
N ALA A 325 -25.44 14.89 -0.92
CA ALA A 325 -25.79 14.55 0.47
C ALA A 325 -24.63 13.84 1.19
N THR A 326 -24.56 13.94 2.52
CA THR A 326 -23.47 13.34 3.31
C THR A 326 -23.38 11.83 3.16
N ASP A 327 -24.52 11.12 3.09
CA ASP A 327 -24.55 9.66 2.96
C ASP A 327 -23.98 9.21 1.60
N ARG A 328 -24.34 9.92 0.53
CA ARG A 328 -23.79 9.69 -0.82
C ARG A 328 -22.29 9.98 -0.89
N LEU A 329 -21.82 11.00 -0.16
CA LEU A 329 -20.40 11.31 -0.08
C LEU A 329 -19.60 10.17 0.58
N LEU A 330 -20.14 9.57 1.65
CA LEU A 330 -19.52 8.40 2.30
C LEU A 330 -19.49 7.20 1.35
N GLU A 331 -20.58 6.94 0.62
CA GLU A 331 -20.62 5.87 -0.39
C GLU A 331 -19.58 6.09 -1.49
N LEU A 332 -19.37 7.31 -1.97
CA LEU A 332 -18.34 7.62 -2.95
C LEU A 332 -16.93 7.34 -2.41
N ILE A 333 -16.65 7.75 -1.17
CA ILE A 333 -15.35 7.49 -0.53
C ILE A 333 -15.07 5.99 -0.47
N ASP A 334 -16.06 5.19 -0.05
CA ASP A 334 -15.92 3.73 0.01
C ASP A 334 -15.73 3.10 -1.37
N GLN A 335 -16.47 3.58 -2.38
CA GLN A 335 -16.35 3.08 -3.75
C GLN A 335 -14.97 3.37 -4.36
N PHE A 336 -14.47 4.60 -4.22
CA PHE A 336 -13.15 4.97 -4.72
C PHE A 336 -12.04 4.29 -3.91
N GLY A 337 -12.16 4.18 -2.59
CA GLY A 337 -11.21 3.42 -1.77
C GLY A 337 -11.14 1.94 -2.15
N ALA A 338 -12.29 1.30 -2.41
CA ALA A 338 -12.34 -0.07 -2.92
C ALA A 338 -11.74 -0.20 -4.33
N ALA A 339 -11.90 0.82 -5.18
CA ALA A 339 -11.31 0.87 -6.51
C ALA A 339 -9.78 1.03 -6.44
N GLU A 340 -9.27 1.93 -5.60
CA GLU A 340 -7.83 2.15 -5.36
C GLU A 340 -7.12 0.85 -4.94
N GLY A 341 -7.71 0.09 -4.01
CA GLY A 341 -7.19 -1.20 -3.58
C GLY A 341 -7.08 -2.23 -4.72
N ARG A 342 -8.04 -2.22 -5.66
CA ARG A 342 -8.01 -3.09 -6.86
C ARG A 342 -7.00 -2.58 -7.91
N MET A 343 -6.89 -1.27 -8.09
CA MET A 343 -5.98 -0.64 -9.05
C MET A 343 -4.51 -0.96 -8.73
N LYS A 344 -4.16 -1.09 -7.44
CA LYS A 344 -2.79 -1.39 -7.01
C LYS A 344 -2.18 -2.62 -7.69
N TRP A 345 -2.99 -3.65 -7.96
CA TRP A 345 -2.55 -4.91 -8.57
C TRP A 345 -3.03 -5.09 -10.01
N ALA A 346 -3.71 -4.08 -10.56
CA ALA A 346 -4.30 -4.16 -11.88
C ALA A 346 -3.27 -3.90 -12.99
N PRO A 347 -3.33 -4.66 -14.10
CA PRO A 347 -2.48 -4.40 -15.26
C PRO A 347 -2.87 -3.11 -16.00
N ASN A 348 -4.15 -2.75 -16.01
CA ASN A 348 -4.65 -1.53 -16.65
C ASN A 348 -5.37 -0.64 -15.63
N LYS A 349 -4.61 0.22 -14.95
CA LYS A 349 -5.14 1.15 -13.94
C LYS A 349 -6.18 2.12 -14.49
N LYS A 350 -6.00 2.59 -15.73
CA LYS A 350 -6.94 3.51 -16.41
C LYS A 350 -8.35 2.91 -16.49
N LEU A 351 -8.46 1.69 -17.00
CA LEU A 351 -9.74 0.99 -17.11
C LEU A 351 -10.45 0.86 -15.75
N HIS A 352 -9.71 0.53 -14.70
CA HIS A 352 -10.28 0.42 -13.36
C HIS A 352 -10.77 1.76 -12.81
N PHE A 353 -10.07 2.85 -13.13
CA PHE A 353 -10.49 4.20 -12.77
C PHE A 353 -11.74 4.61 -13.57
N GLU A 354 -11.77 4.40 -14.89
CA GLU A 354 -12.96 4.66 -15.72
C GLU A 354 -14.20 3.93 -15.18
N VAL A 355 -14.06 2.64 -14.86
CA VAL A 355 -15.14 1.84 -14.27
C VAL A 355 -15.56 2.39 -12.90
N ALA A 356 -14.61 2.87 -12.08
CA ALA A 356 -14.92 3.47 -10.79
C ALA A 356 -15.72 4.78 -10.95
N ILE A 357 -15.33 5.65 -11.88
CA ILE A 357 -16.05 6.90 -12.20
C ILE A 357 -17.48 6.60 -12.67
N ILE A 358 -17.64 5.66 -13.60
CA ILE A 358 -18.97 5.28 -14.11
C ILE A 358 -19.86 4.75 -12.99
N LYS A 359 -19.31 3.89 -12.12
CA LYS A 359 -20.04 3.35 -10.96
C LYS A 359 -20.41 4.45 -9.97
N ALA A 360 -19.50 5.37 -9.68
CA ALA A 360 -19.73 6.51 -8.81
C ALA A 360 -20.91 7.36 -9.33
N ILE A 361 -20.88 7.76 -10.60
CA ILE A 361 -21.95 8.55 -11.23
C ILE A 361 -23.29 7.81 -11.22
N GLN A 362 -23.28 6.51 -11.53
CA GLN A 362 -24.50 5.70 -11.47
C GLN A 362 -25.08 5.62 -10.06
N SER A 363 -24.24 5.51 -9.03
CA SER A 363 -24.70 5.45 -7.64
C SER A 363 -25.30 6.77 -7.16
N LEU A 364 -24.85 7.91 -7.68
CA LEU A 364 -25.45 9.22 -7.41
C LEU A 364 -26.87 9.33 -7.98
N GLY A 365 -27.14 8.68 -9.11
CA GLY A 365 -28.45 8.67 -9.76
C GLY A 365 -29.43 7.60 -9.26
N GLN A 366 -29.01 6.70 -8.37
CA GLN A 366 -29.91 5.71 -7.77
C GLN A 366 -30.81 6.40 -6.74
N ALA A 367 -32.12 6.13 -6.78
CA ALA A 367 -33.03 6.59 -5.73
C ALA A 367 -32.64 5.94 -4.41
N THR A 368 -32.57 6.73 -3.33
CA THR A 368 -32.38 6.17 -1.99
C THR A 368 -33.60 5.33 -1.61
N LEU A 369 -33.43 4.35 -0.72
CA LEU A 369 -34.55 3.55 -0.23
C LEU A 369 -35.62 4.45 0.41
N ASP A 370 -35.18 5.52 1.09
CA ASP A 370 -36.05 6.52 1.70
C ASP A 370 -36.84 7.32 0.64
N GLU A 371 -36.22 7.75 -0.46
CA GLU A 371 -36.94 8.39 -1.58
C GLU A 371 -37.96 7.44 -2.25
N VAL A 372 -37.63 6.15 -2.33
CA VAL A 372 -38.54 5.13 -2.88
C VAL A 372 -39.71 4.91 -1.92
N ILE A 373 -39.46 4.85 -0.60
CA ILE A 373 -40.49 4.73 0.44
C ILE A 373 -41.37 5.99 0.48
N GLU A 374 -40.80 7.17 0.33
CA GLU A 374 -41.52 8.44 0.30
C GLU A 374 -42.40 8.54 -0.95
N LYS A 375 -41.86 8.23 -2.14
CA LYS A 375 -42.65 8.13 -3.38
C LYS A 375 -43.75 7.07 -3.31
N LEU A 376 -43.49 5.92 -2.68
CA LEU A 376 -44.51 4.87 -2.45
C LEU A 376 -45.56 5.32 -1.44
N GLY A 377 -45.18 6.10 -0.42
CA GLY A 377 -46.08 6.73 0.54
C GLY A 377 -46.99 7.76 -0.14
N GLU A 378 -46.43 8.62 -0.99
CA GLU A 378 -47.17 9.61 -1.79
C GLU A 378 -48.15 8.95 -2.77
N LEU A 379 -47.74 7.85 -3.41
CA LEU A 379 -48.60 7.03 -4.27
C LEU A 379 -49.72 6.33 -3.48
N ARG A 380 -49.47 5.93 -2.23
CA ARG A 380 -50.45 5.30 -1.34
C ARG A 380 -51.46 6.30 -0.78
N ASP A 381 -51.03 7.53 -0.49
CA ASP A 381 -51.86 8.59 0.08
C ASP A 381 -52.61 9.41 -0.99
N GLY A 382 -52.53 9.02 -2.27
CA GLY A 382 -53.41 9.51 -3.33
C GLY A 382 -53.24 10.98 -3.72
N LYS A 383 -52.12 11.62 -3.36
CA LYS A 383 -51.83 13.00 -3.79
C LYS A 383 -51.07 12.99 -5.11
N ILE A 384 -51.82 12.95 -6.21
CA ILE A 384 -51.31 13.33 -7.52
C ILE A 384 -51.13 14.86 -7.51
N VAL A 385 -49.89 15.33 -7.34
CA VAL A 385 -49.52 16.72 -7.64
C VAL A 385 -49.13 16.79 -9.12
N PRO A 386 -49.55 17.82 -9.89
CA PRO A 386 -49.29 17.88 -11.32
C PRO A 386 -47.78 18.05 -11.57
N GLN A 387 -47.22 17.20 -12.43
CA GLN A 387 -45.88 17.39 -12.97
C GLN A 387 -45.81 18.71 -13.75
N LYS A 388 -44.81 19.51 -13.41
CA LYS A 388 -44.41 20.71 -14.15
C LYS A 388 -43.83 20.26 -15.51
N GLU A 389 -44.35 20.85 -16.57
CA GLU A 389 -44.05 20.57 -17.98
C GLU A 389 -42.55 20.41 -18.27
N SER A 390 -42.17 19.25 -18.80
CA SER A 390 -40.98 19.10 -19.63
C SER A 390 -41.35 19.40 -21.09
N VAL A 391 -40.61 20.34 -21.68
CA VAL A 391 -40.71 20.83 -23.06
C VAL A 391 -40.76 19.67 -24.08
N PRO A 392 -41.65 19.71 -25.11
CA PRO A 392 -41.69 18.70 -26.15
C PRO A 392 -40.60 18.96 -27.20
N VAL A 393 -39.69 18.00 -27.38
CA VAL A 393 -38.83 17.93 -28.57
C VAL A 393 -39.68 17.36 -29.70
N ALA A 394 -39.91 18.19 -30.71
CA ALA A 394 -40.69 17.89 -31.90
C ALA A 394 -40.05 16.73 -32.70
N ALA A 395 -40.82 15.66 -32.87
CA ALA A 395 -40.62 14.69 -33.94
C ALA A 395 -41.20 15.24 -35.24
N GLY A 396 -40.41 15.21 -36.31
CA GLY A 396 -40.90 15.50 -37.65
C GLY A 396 -39.85 15.28 -38.71
N VAL A 397 -39.69 14.03 -39.17
CA VAL A 397 -39.65 13.67 -40.59
C VAL A 397 -40.10 12.21 -40.73
N SER A 398 -41.14 12.00 -41.54
CA SER A 398 -41.69 10.70 -41.95
C SER A 398 -41.12 10.28 -43.33
N PRO A 399 -41.35 9.05 -43.80
CA PRO A 399 -40.40 8.23 -44.56
C PRO A 399 -40.45 8.44 -46.08
N ALA A 400 -39.34 8.13 -46.75
CA ALA A 400 -39.33 7.90 -48.19
C ALA A 400 -38.33 6.79 -48.58
N SER A 401 -38.86 5.74 -49.20
CA SER A 401 -38.20 4.92 -50.22
C SER A 401 -39.30 4.49 -51.20
N PRO A 402 -39.03 4.47 -52.51
CA PRO A 402 -38.68 3.18 -53.12
C PRO A 402 -37.74 3.22 -54.36
N SER A 403 -37.17 2.03 -54.64
CA SER A 403 -36.79 1.46 -55.96
C SER A 403 -35.58 2.04 -56.71
N THR A 404 -34.70 1.33 -57.43
CA THR A 404 -34.48 -0.11 -57.74
C THR A 404 -33.20 -0.14 -58.62
N ALA A 405 -32.30 -1.12 -58.43
CA ALA A 405 -31.56 -1.80 -59.51
C ALA A 405 -30.70 -2.96 -58.96
N ALA A 406 -31.22 -4.18 -59.09
CA ALA A 406 -30.45 -5.44 -59.17
C ALA A 406 -29.95 -5.62 -60.63
N PRO A 407 -29.15 -6.64 -61.06
CA PRO A 407 -28.91 -7.98 -60.47
C PRO A 407 -27.42 -8.44 -60.48
N LYS A 408 -27.00 -9.51 -59.79
CA LYS A 408 -27.15 -10.92 -60.21
C LYS A 408 -26.86 -11.89 -59.05
N ALA A 409 -27.61 -12.99 -59.11
CA ALA A 409 -27.66 -14.12 -58.19
C ALA A 409 -26.57 -15.17 -58.43
N PHE A 410 -26.30 -15.97 -57.39
CA PHE A 410 -26.03 -17.42 -57.31
C PHE A 410 -25.41 -17.62 -55.92
N GLY A 411 -25.77 -18.55 -55.04
CA GLY A 411 -26.68 -19.68 -55.05
C GLY A 411 -26.36 -20.48 -53.78
N ALA A 412 -27.40 -21.04 -53.17
CA ALA A 412 -27.44 -22.19 -52.26
C ALA A 412 -26.24 -22.53 -51.36
N ALA A 413 -26.53 -22.47 -50.05
CA ALA A 413 -26.19 -23.44 -49.02
C ALA A 413 -25.12 -24.50 -49.37
N THR A 414 -23.96 -24.37 -48.72
CA THR A 414 -23.07 -25.50 -48.47
C THR A 414 -22.69 -25.52 -46.99
N LYS A 415 -23.30 -26.47 -46.28
CA LYS A 415 -22.71 -27.08 -45.10
C LYS A 415 -21.34 -27.64 -45.51
N ALA A 416 -20.29 -27.20 -44.83
CA ALA A 416 -19.00 -27.84 -44.82
C ALA A 416 -18.36 -27.61 -43.43
N PRO A 417 -17.50 -28.49 -42.96
CA PRO A 417 -17.91 -29.80 -42.44
C PRO A 417 -17.77 -29.81 -40.92
N ARG A 418 -18.73 -30.49 -40.27
CA ARG A 418 -18.52 -31.00 -38.92
C ARG A 418 -17.46 -32.09 -39.03
N VAL A 419 -16.19 -31.71 -38.87
CA VAL A 419 -15.11 -32.68 -38.62
C VAL A 419 -15.40 -33.24 -37.24
N GLN A 420 -16.08 -34.40 -37.22
CA GLN A 420 -15.99 -35.36 -36.14
C GLN A 420 -14.53 -35.81 -36.11
N GLU A 421 -13.70 -35.08 -35.37
CA GLU A 421 -12.40 -35.58 -35.00
C GLU A 421 -12.60 -36.51 -33.80
N GLN A 422 -12.17 -37.74 -34.00
CA GLN A 422 -12.40 -38.89 -33.17
C GLN A 422 -12.07 -38.57 -31.71
N ALA A 423 -13.08 -38.59 -30.85
CA ALA A 423 -12.87 -38.89 -29.44
C ALA A 423 -12.34 -40.32 -29.37
N THR A 424 -11.03 -40.49 -29.55
CA THR A 424 -10.33 -41.54 -28.83
C THR A 424 -10.77 -41.38 -27.39
N ALA A 425 -11.42 -42.40 -26.84
CA ALA A 425 -11.83 -42.47 -25.45
C ALA A 425 -10.58 -42.41 -24.56
N LEU A 426 -10.08 -41.20 -24.39
CA LEU A 426 -8.95 -40.83 -23.57
C LEU A 426 -9.52 -40.62 -22.17
N ASP A 427 -9.47 -41.70 -21.41
CA ASP A 427 -9.95 -41.78 -20.03
C ASP A 427 -9.26 -40.68 -19.20
N PRO A 428 -9.97 -39.60 -18.79
CA PRO A 428 -9.36 -38.44 -18.14
C PRO A 428 -8.60 -38.81 -16.87
N GLU A 429 -9.07 -39.85 -16.18
CA GLU A 429 -8.44 -40.42 -14.99
C GLU A 429 -7.06 -41.00 -15.31
N LYS A 430 -6.88 -41.71 -16.43
CA LYS A 430 -5.59 -42.29 -16.81
C LYS A 430 -4.57 -41.24 -17.21
N ILE A 431 -5.01 -40.14 -17.83
CA ILE A 431 -4.14 -39.00 -18.15
C ILE A 431 -3.68 -38.32 -16.87
N TRP A 432 -4.61 -38.06 -15.94
CA TRP A 432 -4.30 -37.43 -14.67
C TRP A 432 -3.34 -38.27 -13.82
N GLN A 433 -3.50 -39.60 -13.81
CA GLN A 433 -2.55 -40.50 -13.14
C GLN A 433 -1.14 -40.43 -13.73
N ARG A 434 -0.99 -40.28 -15.06
CA ARG A 434 0.32 -40.08 -15.70
C ARG A 434 0.93 -38.72 -15.36
N VAL A 435 0.12 -37.68 -15.24
CA VAL A 435 0.56 -36.34 -14.80
C VAL A 435 1.06 -36.42 -13.37
N LEU A 436 0.27 -37.00 -12.46
CA LEU A 436 0.67 -37.19 -11.07
C LEU A 436 2.01 -37.95 -10.99
N ALA A 437 2.15 -39.09 -11.68
CA ALA A 437 3.37 -39.91 -11.65
C ALA A 437 4.66 -39.16 -12.09
N ARG A 438 4.52 -38.08 -12.85
CA ARG A 438 5.65 -37.25 -13.31
C ARG A 438 5.98 -36.08 -12.38
N ILE A 439 5.11 -35.73 -11.45
CA ILE A 439 5.39 -34.72 -10.43
C ILE A 439 6.29 -35.37 -9.36
N PRO A 440 7.41 -34.73 -8.97
CA PRO A 440 8.28 -35.26 -7.92
C PRO A 440 7.49 -35.48 -6.62
N ALA A 441 7.65 -36.66 -6.02
CA ALA A 441 6.86 -37.11 -4.85
C ALA A 441 7.04 -36.23 -3.60
N LYS A 442 8.10 -35.42 -3.54
CA LYS A 442 8.33 -34.42 -2.49
C LYS A 442 8.19 -33.02 -3.08
N GLY A 443 7.00 -32.43 -2.93
CA GLY A 443 6.74 -31.06 -3.37
C GLY A 443 5.29 -30.63 -3.17
N LEU A 444 5.07 -29.34 -2.90
CA LEU A 444 3.76 -28.74 -2.64
C LEU A 444 2.75 -29.04 -3.77
N LEU A 445 3.21 -29.03 -5.03
CA LEU A 445 2.41 -29.31 -6.22
C LEU A 445 1.84 -30.72 -6.26
N ARG A 446 2.59 -31.73 -5.78
CA ARG A 446 2.12 -33.11 -5.74
C ARG A 446 0.95 -33.23 -4.78
N THR A 447 1.10 -32.65 -3.60
CA THR A 447 0.10 -32.69 -2.54
C THR A 447 -1.18 -31.93 -2.93
N LEU A 448 -1.05 -30.78 -3.58
CA LEU A 448 -2.20 -30.00 -4.08
C LEU A 448 -2.86 -30.64 -5.30
N SER A 449 -2.12 -31.39 -6.12
CA SER A 449 -2.71 -32.07 -7.29
C SER A 449 -3.48 -33.34 -6.89
N GLU A 450 -3.24 -33.89 -5.71
CA GLU A 450 -3.95 -35.05 -5.16
C GLU A 450 -5.32 -34.69 -4.57
N SER A 451 -5.54 -33.43 -4.16
CA SER A 451 -6.85 -32.93 -3.69
C SER A 451 -7.83 -32.63 -4.83
N VAL A 452 -7.43 -32.86 -6.09
CA VAL A 452 -8.18 -32.48 -7.28
C VAL A 452 -8.36 -33.68 -8.20
N ARG A 453 -9.57 -33.85 -8.77
CA ARG A 453 -9.89 -34.97 -9.67
C ARG A 453 -10.34 -34.52 -11.05
N PRO A 454 -10.01 -35.25 -12.13
CA PRO A 454 -10.48 -34.89 -13.46
C PRO A 454 -12.00 -35.12 -13.57
N ILE A 455 -12.74 -34.07 -13.94
CA ILE A 455 -14.19 -34.13 -14.20
C ILE A 455 -14.45 -34.48 -15.68
N GLY A 456 -13.55 -34.08 -16.57
CA GLY A 456 -13.67 -34.33 -18.00
C GLY A 456 -12.82 -33.38 -18.84
N ILE A 457 -12.94 -33.53 -20.16
CA ILE A 457 -12.29 -32.66 -21.14
C ILE A 457 -13.38 -31.97 -21.94
N ASP A 458 -13.39 -30.64 -21.94
CA ASP A 458 -14.32 -29.81 -22.71
C ASP A 458 -13.54 -28.99 -23.74
N GLY A 459 -13.48 -29.50 -24.98
CA GLY A 459 -12.68 -28.92 -26.06
C GLY A 459 -11.18 -28.88 -25.71
N ARG A 460 -10.60 -27.68 -25.57
CA ARG A 460 -9.21 -27.48 -25.13
C ARG A 460 -9.07 -27.31 -23.61
N ASN A 461 -10.14 -27.48 -22.83
CA ASN A 461 -10.10 -27.31 -21.38
C ASN A 461 -10.08 -28.67 -20.68
N PHE A 462 -9.07 -28.90 -19.84
CA PHE A 462 -9.04 -30.03 -18.91
C PHE A 462 -9.69 -29.58 -17.60
N LEU A 463 -10.84 -30.17 -17.25
CA LEU A 463 -11.65 -29.76 -16.10
C LEU A 463 -11.23 -30.56 -14.87
N LEU A 464 -10.81 -29.83 -13.85
CA LEU A 464 -10.31 -30.34 -12.59
C LEU A 464 -11.27 -29.96 -11.45
N GLY A 465 -11.88 -30.96 -10.83
CA GLY A 465 -12.84 -30.84 -9.76
C GLY A 465 -12.21 -30.77 -8.39
N HIS A 466 -12.71 -29.89 -7.53
CA HIS A 466 -12.33 -29.80 -6.12
C HIS A 466 -13.54 -29.65 -5.20
N SER A 467 -13.34 -29.94 -3.91
CA SER A 467 -14.35 -29.68 -2.87
C SER A 467 -14.52 -28.16 -2.64
N PRO A 468 -15.74 -27.65 -2.41
CA PRO A 468 -15.97 -26.23 -2.09
C PRO A 468 -15.16 -25.71 -0.90
N ASP A 469 -14.80 -26.59 0.05
CA ASP A 469 -14.06 -26.25 1.27
C ASP A 469 -12.56 -25.98 1.03
N ASP A 470 -11.99 -26.45 -0.09
CA ASP A 470 -10.55 -26.38 -0.37
C ASP A 470 -10.16 -25.11 -1.17
N ARG A 471 -10.97 -24.04 -1.07
CA ARG A 471 -10.86 -22.82 -1.90
C ARG A 471 -9.48 -22.15 -1.83
N SER A 472 -8.87 -22.10 -0.65
CA SER A 472 -7.54 -21.51 -0.43
C SER A 472 -6.41 -22.32 -1.08
N GLU A 473 -6.54 -23.64 -1.14
CA GLU A 473 -5.55 -24.53 -1.76
C GLU A 473 -5.61 -24.45 -3.28
N ILE A 474 -6.82 -24.33 -3.83
CA ILE A 474 -7.06 -24.15 -5.26
C ILE A 474 -6.53 -22.80 -5.74
N GLU A 475 -6.60 -21.75 -4.92
CA GLU A 475 -6.02 -20.45 -5.26
C GLU A 475 -4.49 -20.54 -5.41
N VAL A 476 -3.82 -21.31 -4.54
CA VAL A 476 -2.37 -21.59 -4.65
C VAL A 476 -2.06 -22.46 -5.87
N LEU A 477 -2.88 -23.49 -6.16
CA LEU A 477 -2.72 -24.36 -7.32
C LEU A 477 -3.02 -23.64 -8.64
N ALA A 478 -3.94 -22.68 -8.63
CA ALA A 478 -4.32 -21.85 -9.78
C ALA A 478 -3.36 -20.68 -10.03
N SER A 479 -2.32 -20.52 -9.20
CA SER A 479 -1.26 -19.54 -9.45
C SER A 479 -0.59 -19.74 -10.81
N VAL A 480 -0.14 -18.65 -11.43
CA VAL A 480 0.35 -18.62 -12.82
C VAL A 480 1.48 -19.62 -13.07
N ASN A 481 2.40 -19.80 -12.11
CA ASN A 481 3.51 -20.74 -12.23
C ASN A 481 3.05 -22.20 -12.14
N ASN A 482 2.18 -22.52 -11.19
CA ASN A 482 1.66 -23.88 -10.97
C ASN A 482 0.77 -24.32 -12.14
N ARG A 483 -0.09 -23.42 -12.63
CA ARG A 483 -0.94 -23.67 -13.80
C ARG A 483 -0.13 -23.92 -15.06
N ARG A 484 0.91 -23.13 -15.35
CA ARG A 484 1.81 -23.35 -16.50
C ARG A 484 2.52 -24.70 -16.41
N GLN A 485 2.95 -25.11 -15.22
CA GLN A 485 3.58 -26.42 -15.02
C GLN A 485 2.60 -27.58 -15.22
N LEU A 486 1.36 -27.45 -14.74
CA LEU A 486 0.31 -28.45 -14.98
C LEU A 486 -0.07 -28.55 -16.46
N GLU A 487 -0.18 -27.43 -17.17
CA GLU A 487 -0.48 -27.40 -18.61
C GLU A 487 0.66 -28.01 -19.45
N ALA A 488 1.92 -27.76 -19.08
CA ALA A 488 3.08 -28.41 -19.71
C ALA A 488 3.08 -29.94 -19.49
N LEU A 489 2.83 -30.39 -18.25
CA LEU A 489 2.75 -31.82 -17.93
C LEU A 489 1.56 -32.51 -18.59
N LEU A 490 0.43 -31.81 -18.72
CA LEU A 490 -0.75 -32.30 -19.45
C LEU A 490 -0.45 -32.43 -20.95
N LYS A 491 0.25 -31.45 -21.55
CA LYS A 491 0.70 -31.53 -22.95
C LYS A 491 1.58 -32.76 -23.19
N GLU A 492 2.53 -33.03 -22.29
CA GLU A 492 3.40 -34.20 -22.36
C GLU A 492 2.68 -35.53 -22.08
N ALA A 493 1.60 -35.53 -21.29
CA ALA A 493 0.88 -36.75 -20.90
C ALA A 493 -0.24 -37.13 -21.89
N SER A 494 -0.88 -36.12 -22.50
CA SER A 494 -2.04 -36.25 -23.41
C SER A 494 -1.69 -36.06 -24.89
N GLY A 495 -0.58 -35.38 -25.21
CA GLY A 495 -0.21 -35.01 -26.58
C GLY A 495 -0.99 -33.83 -27.15
N CYS A 496 -1.91 -33.22 -26.39
CA CYS A 496 -2.74 -32.10 -26.82
C CYS A 496 -2.44 -30.82 -26.01
N ASP A 497 -2.51 -29.65 -26.66
CA ASP A 497 -2.46 -28.36 -25.97
C ASP A 497 -3.79 -28.09 -25.25
N CYS A 498 -3.85 -28.41 -23.96
CA CYS A 498 -5.02 -28.20 -23.11
C CYS A 498 -4.73 -27.15 -22.02
N SER A 499 -5.70 -26.26 -21.77
CA SER A 499 -5.68 -25.33 -20.64
C SER A 499 -6.40 -25.92 -19.43
N VAL A 500 -5.91 -25.66 -18.22
CA VAL A 500 -6.50 -26.21 -16.98
C VAL A 500 -7.58 -25.27 -16.44
N LYS A 501 -8.75 -25.81 -16.10
CA LYS A 501 -9.81 -25.08 -15.40
C LYS A 501 -10.25 -25.84 -14.14
N PHE A 502 -10.33 -25.13 -13.03
CA PHE A 502 -10.81 -25.67 -11.76
C PHE A 502 -12.32 -25.41 -11.61
N VAL A 503 -13.07 -26.42 -11.17
CA VAL A 503 -14.52 -26.35 -10.98
C VAL A 503 -14.86 -26.92 -9.61
N ALA A 504 -15.62 -26.17 -8.79
CA ALA A 504 -16.14 -26.67 -7.53
C ALA A 504 -17.28 -27.67 -7.80
N LYS A 505 -17.22 -28.86 -7.19
CA LYS A 505 -18.27 -29.88 -7.35
C LYS A 505 -18.49 -30.65 -6.04
N ASP A 506 -19.75 -30.74 -5.63
CA ASP A 506 -20.16 -31.51 -4.45
C ASP A 506 -19.94 -33.01 -4.67
N GLY A 507 -19.39 -33.70 -3.66
CA GLY A 507 -19.09 -35.14 -3.70
C GLY A 507 -17.62 -35.51 -3.98
N ILE A 508 -16.71 -34.53 -4.09
CA ILE A 508 -15.26 -34.77 -4.09
C ILE A 508 -14.79 -34.67 -2.62
N PRO A 509 -14.12 -35.70 -2.06
CA PRO A 509 -13.70 -35.67 -0.67
C PRO A 509 -12.71 -34.52 -0.42
N SER A 510 -13.06 -33.60 0.49
CA SER A 510 -12.16 -32.54 0.95
C SER A 510 -10.97 -33.14 1.69
N ARG A 511 -9.81 -32.50 1.55
CA ARG A 511 -8.62 -32.87 2.31
C ARG A 511 -8.80 -32.69 3.82
N ALA A 512 -9.63 -31.73 4.26
CA ALA A 512 -9.99 -31.57 5.67
C ALA A 512 -10.65 -32.84 6.25
N GLY A 513 -11.30 -33.65 5.41
CA GLY A 513 -11.86 -34.96 5.78
C GLY A 513 -10.87 -36.13 5.67
N ALA A 514 -9.79 -36.00 4.88
CA ALA A 514 -8.80 -37.06 4.70
C ALA A 514 -7.76 -37.11 5.84
N ASP A 515 -7.45 -35.98 6.48
CA ASP A 515 -6.68 -35.96 7.74
C ASP A 515 -7.54 -36.36 8.95
N ALA A 516 -8.88 -36.39 8.81
CA ALA A 516 -9.83 -36.91 9.80
C ALA A 516 -10.11 -38.43 9.65
N ALA A 517 -9.53 -39.09 8.65
CA ALA A 517 -9.68 -40.53 8.40
C ALA A 517 -8.40 -41.34 8.71
N LYS A 518 -7.66 -40.93 9.73
CA LYS A 518 -6.87 -41.88 10.54
C LYS A 518 -7.76 -42.35 11.69
N PRO A 519 -7.81 -43.67 11.99
CA PRO A 519 -8.65 -44.16 13.07
C PRO A 519 -8.26 -43.42 14.35
N ALA A 520 -9.26 -42.85 15.03
CA ALA A 520 -9.09 -42.31 16.36
C ALA A 520 -8.44 -43.40 17.22
N GLU A 521 -7.15 -43.27 17.49
CA GLU A 521 -6.55 -43.98 18.61
C GLU A 521 -7.39 -43.61 19.83
N SER A 522 -7.94 -44.65 20.44
CA SER A 522 -8.71 -44.59 21.67
C SER A 522 -7.97 -43.72 22.70
N PHE A 523 -8.37 -42.46 22.84
CA PHE A 523 -7.89 -41.56 23.90
C PHE A 523 -8.20 -42.09 25.32
N LYS A 524 -8.96 -43.19 25.43
CA LYS A 524 -9.29 -43.88 26.68
C LYS A 524 -8.13 -44.75 27.20
N ASP A 525 -7.19 -45.15 26.36
CA ASP A 525 -6.11 -46.08 26.72
C ASP A 525 -4.76 -45.40 26.97
N ASN A 526 -4.71 -44.06 26.93
CA ASN A 526 -3.48 -43.31 27.19
C ASN A 526 -3.23 -43.18 28.71
N PRO A 527 -2.13 -43.74 29.26
CA PRO A 527 -1.89 -43.79 30.71
C PRO A 527 -1.79 -42.41 31.38
N LEU A 528 -1.33 -41.38 30.64
CA LEU A 528 -1.26 -40.00 31.14
C LEU A 528 -2.65 -39.35 31.31
N ILE A 529 -3.63 -39.76 30.50
CA ILE A 529 -5.00 -39.24 30.56
C ILE A 529 -5.77 -39.92 31.71
N GLN A 530 -5.50 -41.20 31.98
CA GLN A 530 -6.04 -41.91 33.14
C GLN A 530 -5.48 -41.36 34.47
N GLU A 531 -4.17 -41.10 34.54
CA GLU A 531 -3.57 -40.42 35.69
C GLU A 531 -4.18 -39.03 35.92
N ALA A 532 -4.42 -38.26 34.86
CA ALA A 532 -5.06 -36.95 34.98
C ALA A 532 -6.54 -37.03 35.43
N ILE A 533 -7.28 -38.06 35.00
CA ILE A 533 -8.66 -38.28 35.45
C ILE A 533 -8.71 -38.66 36.93
N GLU A 534 -7.79 -39.50 37.40
CA GLU A 534 -7.69 -39.88 38.82
C GLU A 534 -7.20 -38.71 39.70
N LEU A 535 -6.26 -37.90 39.22
CA LEU A 535 -5.76 -36.75 39.98
C LEU A 535 -6.78 -35.62 40.11
N PHE A 536 -7.63 -35.41 39.09
CA PHE A 536 -8.53 -34.26 39.01
C PHE A 536 -10.02 -34.61 39.09
N ASN A 537 -10.36 -35.89 39.26
CA ASN A 537 -11.73 -36.40 39.42
C ASN A 537 -12.70 -35.90 38.31
N ALA A 538 -12.21 -35.88 37.07
CA ALA A 538 -12.88 -35.25 35.93
C ALA A 538 -13.54 -36.27 34.99
N GLN A 539 -14.66 -35.91 34.36
CA GLN A 539 -15.34 -36.73 33.33
C GLN A 539 -15.11 -36.15 31.93
N ILE A 540 -14.76 -37.01 30.96
CA ILE A 540 -14.65 -36.63 29.54
C ILE A 540 -16.06 -36.54 28.94
N LYS A 541 -16.46 -35.36 28.45
CA LYS A 541 -17.66 -35.19 27.61
C LYS A 541 -17.27 -35.35 26.14
N SER A 542 -18.04 -36.20 25.43
CA SER A 542 -17.95 -36.45 23.99
C SER A 542 -18.33 -35.24 23.15
#